data_AF-A0A8K0KNG2-F1
#
_entry.id   AF-A0A8K0KNG2-F1
#
_cell.length_a   1.000
_cell.length_b   1.000
_cell.length_c   1.000
_cell.angle_alpha   90.00
_cell.angle_beta   90.00
_cell.angle_gamma   90.00
#
_symmetry.space_group_name_H-M   'P 1'
#
loop_
_entity.id
_entity.type
_entity.pdbx_description
1 polymer ?
#
loop_
_entity_poly.entity_id
_entity_poly.type
_entity_poly.pdbx_seq_one_letter_code
_entity_poly.pdbx_strand_id
1 'polypeptide(L)'
;IQLVERNRKRYTAVVQAIIIPSNISKIFEIAAPERLSYHLEANRLLTNVQHSFRKKNSTVTALTDIIYSISYSIDQSDSTLGLVCDISTAFNCINHEILVHKLNHKGIAENKKTITNYVKEIYISDWNTTGISQGSVIRP
;
A
#
# COMPACT_ATOMS: atom_id res chain seq x y z
N ILE A 1 -49.51 -1.26 21.67
CA ILE A 1 -48.68 -0.16 21.12
C ILE A 1 -47.40 -0.11 21.95
N GLN A 2 -46.38 -0.86 21.53
CA GLN A 2 -45.03 -0.81 22.11
C GLN A 2 -44.09 -0.43 20.96
N LEU A 3 -43.43 0.72 21.14
CA LEU A 3 -42.52 1.33 20.19
C LEU A 3 -41.25 0.49 20.10
N VAL A 4 -40.98 -0.03 18.90
CA VAL A 4 -39.72 -0.70 18.55
C VAL A 4 -38.61 0.35 18.58
N GLU A 5 -37.76 0.29 19.60
CA GLU A 5 -36.57 1.12 19.69
C GLU A 5 -35.62 0.85 18.52
N ARG A 6 -35.22 1.97 17.93
CA ARG A 6 -34.52 2.11 16.68
C ARG A 6 -33.04 1.80 16.91
N ASN A 7 -32.63 0.56 16.67
CA ASN A 7 -31.22 0.15 16.62
C ASN A 7 -30.50 0.79 15.42
N ARG A 8 -30.15 2.08 15.53
CA ARG A 8 -29.22 2.75 14.61
C ARG A 8 -27.81 2.23 14.89
N LYS A 9 -27.41 1.17 14.17
CA LYS A 9 -26.00 0.80 14.02
C LYS A 9 -25.24 2.05 13.56
N ARG A 10 -24.35 2.57 14.41
CA ARG A 10 -23.43 3.64 14.05
C ARG A 10 -22.41 3.06 13.06
N TYR A 11 -22.67 3.23 11.77
CA TYR A 11 -21.63 3.09 10.77
C TYR A 11 -20.63 4.22 11.03
N THR A 12 -19.49 3.92 11.64
CA THR A 12 -18.36 4.85 11.69
C THR A 12 -17.85 4.99 10.25
N ALA A 13 -18.25 6.05 9.57
CA ALA A 13 -17.68 6.39 8.27
C ALA A 13 -16.18 6.65 8.47
N VAL A 14 -15.33 5.81 7.86
CA VAL A 14 -13.90 6.08 7.78
C VAL A 14 -13.72 7.16 6.73
N VAL A 15 -13.68 8.42 7.16
CA VAL A 15 -13.43 9.57 6.28
C VAL A 15 -11.92 9.74 6.12
N GLN A 16 -11.45 9.74 4.87
CA GLN A 16 -10.05 9.96 4.55
C GLN A 16 -9.85 11.38 4.02
N ALA A 17 -8.94 12.13 4.62
CA ALA A 17 -8.66 13.51 4.23
C ALA A 17 -7.91 13.60 2.88
N ILE A 18 -8.19 14.66 2.12
CA ILE A 18 -7.48 15.01 0.89
C ILE A 18 -6.52 16.17 1.22
N ILE A 19 -5.22 15.97 1.00
CA ILE A 19 -4.17 16.98 1.25
C ILE A 19 -3.58 17.42 -0.10
N ILE A 20 -3.44 18.71 -0.36
CA ILE A 20 -2.85 19.19 -1.62
C ILE A 20 -1.35 19.42 -1.41
N PRO A 21 -0.46 18.57 -1.95
CA PRO A 21 0.98 18.76 -1.78
C PRO A 21 1.47 19.97 -2.57
N SER A 22 2.57 20.57 -2.09
CA SER A 22 3.27 21.65 -2.81
C SER A 22 3.78 21.16 -4.17
N ASN A 23 4.05 22.10 -5.08
CA ASN A 23 4.60 21.76 -6.40
C ASN A 23 5.94 21.03 -6.32
N ILE A 24 6.78 21.38 -5.34
CA ILE A 24 8.07 20.70 -5.09
C ILE A 24 7.81 19.27 -4.60
N SER A 25 6.88 19.09 -3.66
CA SER A 25 6.51 17.77 -3.16
C SER A 25 6.00 16.87 -4.28
N LYS A 26 5.18 17.37 -5.22
CA LYS A 26 4.73 16.61 -6.40
C LYS A 26 5.87 16.08 -7.27
N ILE A 27 6.93 16.85 -7.45
CA ILE A 27 8.11 16.40 -8.21
C ILE A 27 8.75 15.19 -7.52
N PHE A 28 8.88 15.27 -6.19
CA PHE A 28 9.40 14.16 -5.38
C PHE A 28 8.46 12.94 -5.34
N GLU A 29 7.15 13.16 -5.36
CA GLU A 29 6.15 12.08 -5.47
C GLU A 29 6.24 11.31 -6.79
N ILE A 30 6.68 11.96 -7.87
CA ILE A 30 6.85 11.29 -9.18
C ILE A 30 8.23 10.62 -9.27
N ALA A 31 9.30 11.33 -8.92
CA ALA A 31 10.66 10.87 -9.18
C ALA A 31 11.11 9.73 -8.25
N ALA A 32 10.70 9.77 -6.98
CA ALA A 32 11.21 8.82 -6.01
C ALA A 32 10.60 7.40 -6.15
N PRO A 33 9.30 7.20 -6.41
CA PRO A 33 8.76 5.86 -6.68
C PRO A 33 9.39 5.22 -7.91
N GLU A 34 9.72 5.99 -8.95
CA GLU A 34 10.39 5.47 -10.14
C GLU A 34 11.78 4.92 -9.80
N ARG A 35 12.59 5.70 -9.08
CA ARG A 35 13.93 5.26 -8.63
C ARG A 35 13.85 4.05 -7.69
N LEU A 36 12.87 4.06 -6.77
CA LEU A 36 12.64 2.96 -5.84
C LEU A 36 12.23 1.69 -6.58
N SER A 37 11.29 1.78 -7.52
CA SER A 37 10.85 0.67 -8.36
C SER A 37 12.01 0.09 -9.17
N TYR A 38 12.83 0.95 -9.79
CA TYR A 38 14.02 0.52 -10.52
C TYR A 38 14.98 -0.28 -9.63
N HIS A 39 15.30 0.23 -8.43
CA HIS A 39 16.19 -0.46 -7.50
C HIS A 39 15.62 -1.81 -7.02
N LEU A 40 14.32 -1.84 -6.70
CA LEU A 40 13.63 -3.04 -6.24
C LEU A 40 13.59 -4.14 -7.33
N GLU A 41 13.36 -3.77 -8.58
CA GLU A 41 13.36 -4.71 -9.72
C GLU A 41 14.78 -5.16 -10.08
N ALA A 42 15.75 -4.23 -10.15
CA ALA A 42 17.14 -4.54 -10.49
C ALA A 42 17.76 -5.54 -9.50
N ASN A 43 17.41 -5.43 -8.21
CA ASN A 43 17.89 -6.32 -7.16
C ASN A 43 16.94 -7.50 -6.87
N ARG A 44 15.86 -7.69 -7.66
CA ARG A 44 14.85 -8.74 -7.49
C ARG A 44 14.30 -8.84 -6.05
N LEU A 45 14.06 -7.69 -5.42
CA LEU A 45 13.66 -7.59 -4.02
C LEU A 45 12.15 -7.78 -3.80
N LEU A 46 11.36 -7.76 -4.89
CA LEU A 46 9.92 -7.98 -4.92
C LEU A 46 9.60 -9.44 -5.24
N THR A 47 8.56 -9.96 -4.61
CA THR A 47 8.05 -11.30 -4.89
C THR A 47 7.35 -11.36 -6.24
N ASN A 48 7.49 -12.47 -6.97
CA ASN A 48 6.86 -12.65 -8.28
C ASN A 48 5.32 -12.59 -8.23
N VAL A 49 4.73 -12.95 -7.09
CA VAL A 49 3.28 -12.90 -6.83
C VAL A 49 2.76 -11.50 -6.42
N GLN A 50 3.62 -10.49 -6.36
CA GLN A 50 3.17 -9.12 -6.09
C GLN A 50 2.75 -8.46 -7.41
N HIS A 51 1.45 -8.22 -7.58
CA HIS A 51 0.93 -7.61 -8.82
C HIS A 51 0.71 -6.09 -8.70
N SER A 52 0.41 -5.60 -7.50
CA SER A 52 0.20 -4.17 -7.27
C SER A 52 1.53 -3.40 -7.32
N PHE A 53 1.49 -2.19 -7.92
CA PHE A 53 2.61 -1.23 -7.98
C PHE A 53 3.87 -1.73 -8.71
N ARG A 54 3.76 -2.74 -9.58
CA ARG A 54 4.86 -3.19 -10.44
C ARG A 54 4.54 -2.88 -11.89
N LYS A 55 5.55 -2.43 -12.64
CA LYS A 55 5.43 -2.27 -14.09
C LYS A 55 5.13 -3.65 -14.70
N LYS A 56 4.20 -3.68 -15.66
CA LYS A 56 3.73 -4.90 -16.38
C LYS A 56 2.85 -5.86 -15.57
N ASN A 57 2.55 -5.58 -14.30
CA ASN A 57 1.55 -6.33 -13.54
C ASN A 57 0.29 -5.46 -13.35
N SER A 58 -0.86 -6.11 -13.34
CA SER A 58 -2.17 -5.49 -13.14
C SER A 58 -3.09 -6.36 -12.28
N THR A 59 -4.24 -5.81 -11.89
CA THR A 59 -5.31 -6.56 -11.22
C THR A 59 -5.80 -7.74 -12.07
N VAL A 60 -5.77 -7.59 -13.41
CA VAL A 60 -6.07 -8.68 -14.34
C VAL A 60 -5.06 -9.80 -14.20
N THR A 61 -3.75 -9.49 -14.23
CA THR A 61 -2.71 -10.53 -14.07
C THR A 61 -2.82 -11.23 -12.72
N ALA A 62 -3.13 -10.50 -11.64
CA ALA A 62 -3.31 -11.08 -10.32
C ALA A 62 -4.48 -12.07 -10.29
N LEU A 63 -5.61 -11.67 -10.88
CA LEU A 63 -6.80 -12.51 -10.95
C LEU A 63 -6.57 -13.74 -11.83
N THR A 64 -5.88 -13.58 -12.97
CA THR A 64 -5.50 -14.68 -13.84
C THR A 64 -4.63 -15.70 -13.11
N ASP A 65 -3.63 -15.26 -12.35
CA ASP A 65 -2.75 -16.16 -11.59
C ASP A 65 -3.52 -16.91 -10.49
N ILE A 66 -4.45 -16.26 -9.81
CA ILE A 66 -5.32 -16.91 -8.82
C ILE A 66 -6.21 -17.96 -9.48
N ILE A 67 -6.88 -17.62 -10.59
CA ILE A 67 -7.74 -18.55 -11.33
C ILE A 67 -6.93 -19.75 -11.82
N TYR A 68 -5.74 -19.49 -12.39
CA TYR A 68 -4.84 -20.55 -12.86
C TYR A 68 -4.45 -21.49 -11.72
N SER A 69 -4.08 -20.95 -10.55
CA SER A 69 -3.72 -21.77 -9.38
C SER A 69 -4.87 -22.65 -8.89
N ILE A 70 -6.10 -22.12 -8.92
CA ILE A 70 -7.30 -22.87 -8.51
C ILE A 70 -7.59 -23.98 -9.53
N SER A 71 -7.65 -23.65 -10.82
CA SER A 71 -7.91 -24.62 -11.88
C SER A 71 -6.87 -25.74 -11.90
N TYR A 72 -5.58 -25.39 -11.78
CA TYR A 72 -4.50 -26.37 -11.73
C TYR A 72 -4.65 -27.35 -10.57
N SER A 73 -5.04 -26.86 -9.38
CA SER A 73 -5.22 -27.71 -8.21
C SER A 73 -6.44 -28.63 -8.35
N ILE A 74 -7.52 -28.15 -8.98
CA ILE A 74 -8.69 -28.97 -9.33
C ILE A 74 -8.29 -30.10 -10.29
N ASP A 75 -7.49 -29.79 -11.32
CA ASP A 75 -7.02 -30.77 -12.29
C ASP A 75 -6.14 -31.86 -11.65
N GLN A 76 -5.39 -31.51 -10.59
CA GLN A 76 -4.60 -32.46 -9.81
C GLN A 76 -5.43 -33.24 -8.75
N SER A 77 -6.73 -32.99 -8.66
CA SER A 77 -7.61 -33.52 -7.59
C SER A 77 -7.17 -33.13 -6.17
N ASP A 78 -6.46 -32.01 -6.03
CA ASP A 78 -6.01 -31.47 -4.75
C ASP A 78 -7.09 -30.59 -4.10
N SER A 79 -7.18 -30.64 -2.78
CA SER A 79 -8.06 -29.76 -2.01
C SER A 79 -7.43 -28.36 -1.89
N THR A 80 -8.12 -27.34 -2.41
CA THR A 80 -7.64 -25.95 -2.42
C THR A 80 -8.34 -25.10 -1.35
N LEU A 81 -7.58 -24.33 -0.56
CA LEU A 81 -8.11 -23.35 0.39
C LEU A 81 -7.68 -21.93 -0.01
N GLY A 82 -8.64 -21.05 -0.22
CA GLY A 82 -8.40 -19.62 -0.46
C GLY A 82 -8.49 -18.80 0.82
N LEU A 83 -7.46 -18.01 1.13
CA LEU A 83 -7.48 -17.01 2.20
C LEU A 83 -7.41 -15.61 1.58
N VAL A 84 -8.36 -14.76 1.91
CA VAL A 84 -8.36 -13.35 1.51
C VAL A 84 -8.20 -12.50 2.76
N CYS A 85 -7.15 -11.68 2.80
CA CYS A 85 -6.89 -10.74 3.88
C CYS A 85 -7.00 -9.31 3.34
N ASP A 86 -7.82 -8.48 4.00
CA ASP A 86 -7.90 -7.06 3.72
C ASP A 86 -7.44 -6.25 4.94
N ILE A 87 -6.62 -5.22 4.71
CA ILE A 87 -6.06 -4.37 5.75
C ILE A 87 -6.76 -3.01 5.68
N SER A 88 -7.65 -2.76 6.64
CA SER A 88 -8.34 -1.46 6.75
C SER A 88 -7.32 -0.32 6.87
N THR A 89 -7.41 0.68 6.00
CA THR A 89 -6.54 1.87 6.02
C THR A 89 -5.05 1.54 6.09
N ALA A 90 -4.58 0.60 5.26
CA ALA A 90 -3.21 0.09 5.25
C ALA A 90 -2.11 1.17 5.38
N PHE A 91 -2.30 2.33 4.78
CA PHE A 91 -1.38 3.47 4.85
C PHE A 91 -1.33 4.18 6.22
N ASN A 92 -2.44 4.19 6.96
CA ASN A 92 -2.51 4.76 8.30
C ASN A 92 -1.90 3.83 9.36
N CYS A 93 -1.78 2.54 9.04
CA CYS A 93 -1.21 1.53 9.93
C CYS A 93 0.31 1.38 9.78
N ILE A 94 0.96 2.16 8.90
CA ILE A 94 2.39 2.04 8.66
C ILE A 94 3.17 2.75 9.77
N ASN A 95 3.87 1.97 10.59
CA ASN A 95 4.86 2.51 11.52
C ASN A 95 6.11 2.96 10.73
N HIS A 96 6.45 4.24 10.84
CA HIS A 96 7.57 4.84 10.10
C HIS A 96 8.95 4.29 10.49
N GLU A 97 9.17 3.92 11.75
CA GLU A 97 10.44 3.34 12.19
C GLU A 97 10.64 1.95 11.59
N ILE A 98 9.59 1.12 11.60
CA ILE A 98 9.61 -0.20 10.98
C ILE A 98 9.81 -0.07 9.46
N LEU A 99 9.16 0.91 8.82
CA LEU A 99 9.33 1.17 7.39
C LEU A 99 10.80 1.53 7.07
N VAL A 100 11.39 2.48 7.80
CA VAL A 100 12.79 2.90 7.59
C VAL A 100 13.74 1.74 7.85
N HIS A 101 13.49 0.93 8.89
CA HIS A 101 14.29 -0.27 9.15
C HIS A 101 14.24 -1.27 7.99
N LYS A 102 13.04 -1.55 7.46
CA LYS A 102 12.86 -2.44 6.28
C LYS A 102 13.56 -1.89 5.03
N LEU A 103 13.48 -0.59 4.78
CA LEU A 103 14.13 0.03 3.62
C LEU A 103 15.67 -0.06 3.71
N ASN A 104 16.25 0.14 4.89
CA ASN A 104 17.69 -0.03 5.11
C ASN A 104 18.12 -1.48 4.92
N HIS A 105 17.36 -2.44 5.47
CA HIS A 105 17.64 -3.86 5.28
C HIS A 105 17.60 -4.28 3.81
N LYS A 106 16.80 -3.59 2.98
CA LYS A 106 16.71 -3.83 1.53
C LYS A 106 17.76 -3.08 0.71
N GLY A 107 18.70 -2.38 1.35
CA GLY A 107 19.80 -1.68 0.67
C GLY A 107 19.38 -0.38 -0.03
N ILE A 108 18.17 0.12 0.22
CA ILE A 108 17.63 1.31 -0.46
C ILE A 108 18.21 2.60 0.12
N ALA A 109 18.73 2.57 1.35
CA ALA A 109 19.55 3.65 1.88
C ALA A 109 20.66 3.17 2.80
N GLU A 110 21.84 3.74 2.57
CA GLU A 110 22.94 3.79 3.54
C GLU A 110 22.74 4.95 4.54
N ASN A 111 22.03 6.01 4.13
CA ASN A 111 21.89 7.24 4.91
C ASN A 111 20.47 7.42 5.46
N LYS A 112 20.25 6.96 6.71
CA LYS A 112 18.96 7.04 7.43
C LYS A 112 18.32 8.43 7.39
N LYS A 113 19.12 9.50 7.40
CA LYS A 113 18.65 10.88 7.46
C LYS A 113 17.87 11.31 6.21
N THR A 114 18.32 10.91 5.01
CA THR A 114 17.68 11.33 3.75
C THR A 114 16.32 10.68 3.54
N ILE A 115 16.18 9.38 3.84
CA ILE A 115 14.88 8.70 3.79
C ILE A 115 13.97 9.20 4.88
N THR A 116 14.49 9.39 6.10
CA THR A 116 13.67 9.91 7.20
C THR A 116 13.14 11.29 6.85
N ASN A 117 13.96 12.17 6.24
CA ASN A 117 13.51 13.49 5.79
C ASN A 117 12.52 13.41 4.62
N TYR A 118 12.68 12.48 3.68
CA TYR A 118 11.73 12.27 2.58
C TYR A 118 10.38 11.73 3.05
N VAL A 119 10.37 10.69 3.89
CA VAL A 119 9.15 10.15 4.52
C VAL A 119 8.54 11.21 5.41
N LYS A 120 9.35 11.99 6.11
CA LYS A 120 8.88 13.16 6.84
C LYS A 120 8.20 14.15 5.90
N GLU A 121 8.83 14.64 4.83
CA GLU A 121 8.19 15.63 3.95
C GLU A 121 6.89 15.15 3.28
N ILE A 122 6.73 13.86 3.04
CA ILE A 122 5.50 13.29 2.46
C ILE A 122 4.40 13.10 3.52
N TYR A 123 4.76 12.79 4.77
CA TYR A 123 3.81 12.48 5.85
C TYR A 123 3.67 13.60 6.92
N ILE A 124 4.54 14.63 6.91
CA ILE A 124 4.58 15.74 7.89
C ILE A 124 3.52 16.81 7.63
N SER A 125 2.77 16.74 6.54
CA SER A 125 1.62 17.64 6.41
C SER A 125 0.52 17.39 7.44
N ASP A 126 0.58 16.31 8.25
CA ASP A 126 -0.29 16.17 9.42
C ASP A 126 0.22 15.11 10.43
N TRP A 127 1.04 15.53 11.40
CA TRP A 127 1.45 14.67 12.52
C TRP A 127 0.29 14.27 13.46
N ASN A 128 -0.88 14.90 13.30
CA ASN A 128 -2.11 14.64 14.06
C ASN A 128 -3.24 14.01 13.23
N THR A 129 -3.07 13.86 11.91
CA THR A 129 -4.12 13.32 11.05
C THR A 129 -3.54 12.11 10.32
N THR A 130 -3.87 10.92 10.80
CA THR A 130 -3.54 9.65 10.17
C THR A 130 -4.18 9.61 8.77
N GLY A 131 -3.44 10.05 7.74
CA GLY A 131 -3.93 10.07 6.38
C GLY A 131 -2.90 10.52 5.37
N ILE A 132 -2.46 9.60 4.50
CA ILE A 132 -1.84 9.99 3.21
C ILE A 132 -2.93 10.70 2.38
N SER A 133 -2.59 11.77 1.66
CA SER A 133 -3.54 12.42 0.74
C SER A 133 -4.12 11.45 -0.30
N GLN A 134 -5.43 11.52 -0.55
CA GLN A 134 -6.09 10.83 -1.68
C GLN A 134 -5.70 11.39 -3.08
N GLY A 135 -4.82 12.40 -3.16
CA GLY A 135 -4.30 12.96 -4.42
C GLY A 135 -2.79 12.79 -4.61
N SER A 136 -2.11 12.05 -3.73
CA SER A 136 -0.67 11.78 -3.84
C SER A 136 -0.42 10.74 -4.92
N VAL A 137 0.57 10.97 -5.80
CA VAL A 137 1.01 10.01 -6.84
C VAL A 137 1.59 8.72 -6.22
N ILE A 138 1.84 8.73 -4.91
CA ILE A 138 2.33 7.60 -4.13
C ILE A 138 1.21 6.57 -3.85
N ARG A 139 -0.07 6.97 -3.97
CA ARG A 139 -1.19 6.02 -3.95
C ARG A 139 -1.35 5.34 -5.32
N PRO A 140 -1.86 4.10 -5.35
CA PRO A 140 -2.16 3.40 -6.61
C PRO A 140 -3.30 4.07 -7.37
#